data_AF-A0AA86QQ17-F1
#
_entry.id   AF-A0AA86QQ17-F1
#
_cell.length_a   1.000
_cell.length_b   1.000
_cell.length_c   1.000
_cell.angle_alpha   90.00
_cell.angle_beta   90.00
_cell.angle_gamma   90.00
#
_symmetry.space_group_name_H-M   'P 1'
#
loop_
_entity.id
_entity.type
_entity.pdbx_description
1 polymer ?
#
loop_
_entity_poly.entity_id
_entity_poly.type
_entity_poly.pdbx_seq_one_letter_code
_entity_poly.pdbx_strand_id
1 'polypeptide(L)'
;MIRMPKLLAVGLNMDYYSDPGLFNRLSELCKVIMGQEKMIQSHYTEDTSMIKTKISFTNKEQVTLFRYFEIYKHEAKTINSQVITEICQQINRTEKEIKQWWYNRRSDIRDNTYIIPVNVKLVLNEYSIWSAQPQNQIQFDDK
;
A
#
# COMPACT_ATOMS: atom_id res chain seq x y z
N MET A 1 -29.04 -18.55 21.77
CA MET A 1 -28.06 -18.40 22.88
C MET A 1 -26.78 -19.10 22.46
N ILE A 2 -25.80 -18.39 21.91
CA ILE A 2 -24.59 -19.00 21.33
C ILE A 2 -23.53 -19.08 22.43
N ARG A 3 -23.26 -20.30 22.92
CA ARG A 3 -22.41 -20.58 24.10
C ARG A 3 -21.03 -21.15 23.77
N MET A 4 -20.57 -21.04 22.51
CA MET A 4 -19.25 -21.55 22.10
C MET A 4 -18.52 -20.60 21.14
N PRO A 5 -17.25 -20.23 21.42
CA PRO A 5 -16.43 -19.39 20.53
C PRO A 5 -16.34 -19.93 19.10
N LYS A 6 -16.32 -21.26 18.94
CA LYS A 6 -16.35 -21.93 17.62
C LYS A 6 -17.60 -21.59 16.81
N LEU A 7 -18.77 -21.47 17.44
CA LEU A 7 -20.02 -21.11 16.77
C LEU A 7 -20.08 -19.62 16.42
N LEU A 8 -19.44 -18.77 17.21
CA LEU A 8 -19.27 -17.34 16.93
C LEU A 8 -18.35 -17.12 15.73
N ALA A 9 -17.24 -17.87 15.63
CA ALA A 9 -16.34 -17.83 14.49
C ALA A 9 -16.99 -18.32 13.19
N VAL A 10 -17.81 -19.38 13.25
CA VAL A 10 -18.60 -19.86 12.11
C VAL A 10 -19.62 -18.80 11.66
N GLY A 11 -20.26 -18.09 12.59
CA GLY A 11 -21.17 -16.98 12.28
C GLY A 11 -20.49 -15.75 11.66
N LEU A 12 -19.19 -15.59 11.87
CA LEU A 12 -18.37 -14.48 11.34
C LEU A 12 -17.59 -14.86 10.08
N ASN A 13 -17.72 -16.11 9.60
CA ASN A 13 -17.06 -16.62 8.40
C ASN A 13 -15.51 -16.54 8.47
N MET A 14 -14.93 -16.81 9.65
CA MET A 14 -13.49 -16.72 9.91
C MET A 14 -12.90 -18.09 10.29
N ASP A 15 -11.74 -18.42 9.73
CA ASP A 15 -11.04 -19.68 9.98
C ASP A 15 -10.04 -19.56 11.14
N TYR A 16 -10.02 -20.55 12.04
CA TYR A 16 -9.16 -20.64 13.23
C TYR A 16 -7.67 -20.47 12.92
N TYR A 17 -7.25 -20.93 11.76
CA TYR A 17 -5.85 -20.94 11.34
C TYR A 17 -5.36 -19.60 10.77
N SER A 18 -6.28 -18.67 10.46
CA SER A 18 -5.92 -17.37 9.87
C SER A 18 -5.45 -16.34 10.90
N ASP A 19 -5.94 -16.40 12.14
CA ASP A 19 -5.56 -15.47 13.21
C ASP A 19 -5.79 -16.07 14.61
N PRO A 20 -4.78 -16.74 15.19
CA PRO A 20 -4.85 -17.28 16.56
C PRO A 20 -5.09 -16.21 17.64
N GLY A 21 -4.68 -14.95 17.39
CA GLY A 21 -4.85 -13.84 18.33
C GLY A 21 -6.30 -13.42 18.47
N LEU A 22 -7.07 -13.48 17.38
CA LEU A 22 -8.50 -13.21 17.38
C LEU A 22 -9.28 -14.19 18.27
N PHE A 23 -8.92 -15.47 18.26
CA PHE A 23 -9.60 -16.49 19.07
C PHE A 23 -9.33 -16.34 20.56
N ASN A 24 -8.12 -15.93 20.94
CA ASN A 24 -7.81 -15.59 22.33
C ASN A 24 -8.67 -14.41 22.79
N ARG A 25 -8.79 -13.35 21.98
CA ARG A 25 -9.64 -12.18 22.27
C ARG A 25 -11.12 -12.55 22.37
N LEU A 26 -11.63 -13.41 21.48
CA LEU A 26 -13.01 -13.91 21.54
C LEU A 26 -13.27 -14.77 22.78
N SER A 27 -12.30 -15.59 23.18
CA SER A 27 -12.38 -16.41 24.39
C SER A 27 -12.45 -15.55 25.65
N GLU A 28 -11.59 -14.53 25.76
CA GLU A 28 -11.61 -13.55 26.85
C GLU A 28 -12.94 -12.78 26.91
N LEU A 29 -13.43 -12.28 25.77
CA LEU A 29 -14.73 -11.62 25.68
C LEU A 29 -15.88 -12.54 26.14
N CYS A 30 -15.85 -13.83 25.77
CA CYS A 30 -16.85 -14.79 26.22
C CYS A 30 -16.83 -14.98 27.74
N LYS A 31 -15.64 -15.06 28.37
CA LYS A 31 -15.52 -15.18 29.83
C LYS A 31 -16.06 -13.95 30.57
N VAL A 32 -15.82 -12.75 30.03
CA VAL A 32 -16.35 -11.49 30.57
C VAL A 32 -17.88 -11.45 30.47
N ILE A 33 -18.46 -11.78 29.31
CA ILE A 33 -19.91 -11.82 29.10
C ILE A 33 -20.58 -12.85 30.01
N MET A 34 -19.92 -13.99 30.27
CA MET A 34 -20.40 -15.01 31.20
C MET A 34 -20.21 -14.63 32.68
N GLY A 35 -19.65 -13.45 32.98
CA GLY A 35 -19.44 -12.96 34.34
C GLY A 35 -18.35 -13.71 35.13
N GLN A 36 -17.53 -14.51 34.44
CA GLN A 36 -16.47 -15.32 35.07
C GLN A 36 -15.22 -14.50 35.37
N GLU A 37 -14.95 -13.47 34.56
CA GLU A 37 -13.80 -12.59 34.72
C GLU A 37 -14.26 -11.12 34.59
N LYS A 38 -13.67 -10.21 35.38
CA LYS A 38 -13.87 -8.77 35.20
C LYS A 38 -13.09 -8.31 33.97
N MET A 39 -13.66 -7.41 33.16
CA MET A 39 -12.98 -6.87 31.99
C MET A 39 -11.69 -6.15 32.40
N ILE A 40 -10.54 -6.68 32.00
CA ILE A 40 -9.23 -6.04 32.18
C ILE A 40 -8.87 -5.34 30.86
N GLN A 41 -9.05 -4.01 30.80
CA GLN A 41 -8.78 -3.21 29.59
C GLN A 41 -7.30 -3.22 29.14
N SER A 42 -6.36 -3.58 30.01
CA SER A 42 -4.91 -3.52 29.73
C SER A 42 -4.43 -4.56 28.72
N HIS A 43 -5.23 -5.57 28.36
CA HIS A 43 -4.91 -6.51 27.28
C HIS A 43 -5.31 -6.00 25.88
N TYR A 44 -6.03 -4.88 25.81
CA TYR A 44 -6.61 -4.33 24.58
C TYR A 44 -6.10 -2.93 24.22
N THR A 45 -5.25 -2.34 25.07
CA THR A 45 -4.37 -1.28 24.60
C THR A 45 -3.41 -1.92 23.62
N GLU A 46 -3.82 -1.96 22.35
CA GLU A 46 -2.91 -2.10 21.24
C GLU A 46 -1.71 -1.23 21.56
N ASP A 47 -0.53 -1.82 21.53
CA ASP A 47 0.70 -1.08 21.65
C ASP A 47 0.68 -0.01 20.56
N THR A 48 0.22 1.20 20.93
CA THR A 48 0.04 2.32 20.02
C THR A 48 1.38 2.80 19.45
N SER A 49 2.50 2.25 19.95
CA SER A 49 3.82 2.39 19.32
C SER A 49 3.98 1.55 18.03
N MET A 50 3.14 0.53 17.82
CA MET A 50 3.15 -0.34 16.64
C MET A 50 2.19 0.09 15.52
N ILE A 51 1.24 0.99 15.79
CA ILE A 51 0.51 1.68 14.71
C ILE A 51 1.43 2.80 14.17
N LYS A 52 2.56 2.41 13.56
CA LYS A 52 3.16 3.26 12.53
C LYS A 52 2.07 3.41 11.50
N THR A 53 1.40 4.55 11.51
CA THR A 53 0.37 4.92 10.55
C THR A 53 0.95 4.63 9.19
N LYS A 54 0.52 3.53 8.56
CA LYS A 54 1.05 3.09 7.28
C LYS A 54 0.66 4.21 6.33
N ILE A 55 1.62 5.06 5.98
CA ILE A 55 1.41 6.20 5.10
C ILE A 55 0.72 5.66 3.86
N SER A 56 -0.56 5.98 3.71
CA SER A 56 -1.40 5.44 2.66
C SER A 56 -1.60 6.51 1.62
N PHE A 57 -0.92 6.35 0.49
CA PHE A 57 -1.13 7.18 -0.69
C PHE A 57 -2.47 6.83 -1.33
N THR A 58 -3.24 7.84 -1.73
CA THR A 58 -4.45 7.69 -2.53
C THR A 58 -4.12 7.14 -3.93
N ASN A 59 -5.13 6.64 -4.65
CA ASN A 59 -4.91 6.09 -6.00
C ASN A 59 -4.26 7.09 -6.96
N LYS A 60 -4.66 8.37 -6.91
CA LYS A 60 -4.07 9.43 -7.77
C LYS A 60 -2.59 9.64 -7.45
N GLU A 61 -2.26 9.69 -6.16
CA GLU A 61 -0.87 9.85 -5.71
C GLU A 61 -0.02 8.64 -6.11
N GLN A 62 -0.56 7.42 -5.99
CA GLN A 62 0.12 6.21 -6.43
C GLN A 62 0.39 6.22 -7.93
N VAL A 63 -0.56 6.65 -8.77
CA VAL A 63 -0.35 6.78 -10.22
C VAL A 63 0.81 7.72 -10.52
N THR A 64 0.85 8.90 -9.88
CA THR A 64 1.98 9.84 -10.04
C THR A 64 3.29 9.19 -9.61
N LEU A 65 3.34 8.57 -8.42
CA LEU A 65 4.56 7.95 -7.91
C LEU A 65 5.08 6.84 -8.81
N PHE A 66 4.21 5.93 -9.26
CA PHE A 66 4.60 4.87 -10.17
C PHE A 66 4.99 5.40 -11.55
N ARG A 67 4.36 6.47 -12.04
CA ARG A 67 4.77 7.12 -13.30
C ARG A 67 6.21 7.61 -13.22
N TYR A 68 6.55 8.37 -12.19
CA TYR A 68 7.93 8.84 -11.99
C TYR A 68 8.90 7.67 -11.75
N PHE A 69 8.47 6.66 -10.99
CA PHE A 69 9.30 5.50 -10.71
C PHE A 69 9.64 4.70 -11.97
N GLU A 70 8.67 4.45 -12.85
CA GLU A 70 8.91 3.73 -14.10
C GLU A 70 9.88 4.48 -15.04
N ILE A 71 9.87 5.81 -15.04
CA ILE A 71 10.79 6.64 -15.81
C ILE A 71 12.22 6.54 -15.26
N TYR A 72 12.40 6.71 -13.95
CA TYR A 72 13.73 6.88 -13.36
C TYR A 72 14.31 5.63 -12.67
N LYS A 73 13.60 4.50 -12.61
CA LYS A 73 14.08 3.27 -11.92
C LYS A 73 15.41 2.72 -12.48
N HIS A 74 15.77 3.08 -13.72
CA HIS A 74 16.98 2.61 -14.38
C HIS A 74 18.18 3.57 -14.23
N GLU A 75 17.94 4.85 -14.01
CA GLU A 75 18.97 5.89 -14.20
C GLU A 75 19.80 6.19 -12.96
N ALA A 76 19.33 5.85 -11.75
CA ALA A 76 20.12 6.07 -10.55
C ALA A 76 19.73 5.16 -9.40
N LYS A 77 20.74 4.77 -8.59
CA LYS A 77 20.47 4.14 -7.28
C LYS A 77 19.58 5.03 -6.44
N THR A 78 19.70 6.35 -6.50
CA THR A 78 18.91 7.32 -5.72
C THR A 78 18.22 8.33 -6.63
N ILE A 79 16.93 8.59 -6.38
CA ILE A 79 16.19 9.63 -7.09
C ILE A 79 16.82 11.02 -6.85
N ASN A 80 16.86 11.84 -7.90
CA ASN A 80 17.34 13.22 -7.83
C ASN A 80 16.43 14.06 -6.89
N SER A 81 17.04 14.88 -6.02
CA SER A 81 16.33 15.79 -5.13
C SER A 81 15.36 16.73 -5.85
N GLN A 82 15.70 17.19 -7.06
CA GLN A 82 14.81 18.03 -7.86
C GLN A 82 13.51 17.32 -8.22
N VAL A 83 13.61 16.06 -8.65
CA VAL A 83 12.46 15.22 -8.98
C VAL A 83 11.60 14.94 -7.73
N ILE A 84 12.24 14.76 -6.57
CA ILE A 84 11.52 14.61 -5.30
C ILE A 84 10.70 15.86 -5.00
N THR A 85 11.28 17.05 -5.16
CA THR A 85 10.58 18.33 -4.94
C THR A 85 9.38 18.48 -5.87
N GLU A 86 9.53 18.14 -7.15
CA GLU A 86 8.41 18.16 -8.12
C GLU A 86 7.27 17.22 -7.71
N ILE A 87 7.60 15.98 -7.32
CA ILE A 87 6.61 15.02 -6.82
C ILE A 87 5.93 15.58 -5.56
N CYS A 88 6.70 16.12 -4.61
CA CYS A 88 6.15 16.67 -3.37
C CYS A 88 5.15 17.81 -3.64
N GLN A 89 5.46 18.70 -4.59
CA GLN A 89 4.56 19.77 -5.02
C GLN A 89 3.30 19.22 -5.69
N GLN A 90 3.44 18.20 -6.55
CA GLN A 90 2.32 17.65 -7.31
C GLN A 90 1.33 16.86 -6.45
N ILE A 91 1.80 16.11 -5.46
CA ILE A 91 0.95 15.28 -4.61
C ILE A 91 0.74 15.83 -3.19
N ASN A 92 1.31 17.00 -2.89
CA ASN A 92 1.25 17.65 -1.58
C ASN A 92 1.66 16.73 -0.41
N ARG A 93 2.81 16.08 -0.57
CA ARG A 93 3.40 15.16 0.42
C ARG A 93 4.80 15.59 0.81
N THR A 94 5.27 15.08 1.95
CA THR A 94 6.60 15.42 2.46
C THR A 94 7.68 14.62 1.73
N GLU A 95 8.87 15.22 1.57
CA GLU A 95 10.01 14.52 0.95
C GLU A 95 10.35 13.20 1.66
N LYS A 96 10.17 13.16 2.98
CA LYS A 96 10.44 11.97 3.79
C LYS A 96 9.56 10.79 3.34
N GLU A 97 8.29 11.04 3.08
CA GLU A 97 7.35 10.02 2.61
C GLU A 97 7.71 9.54 1.20
N ILE A 98 8.07 10.46 0.30
CA ILE A 98 8.47 10.12 -1.08
C ILE A 98 9.75 9.28 -1.07
N LYS A 99 10.76 9.71 -0.29
CA LYS A 99 12.04 8.99 -0.16
C LYS A 99 11.85 7.60 0.42
N GLN A 100 11.00 7.46 1.45
CA GLN A 100 10.67 6.15 2.04
C GLN A 100 9.96 5.25 1.03
N TRP A 101 8.97 5.79 0.31
CA TRP A 101 8.26 5.05 -0.73
C TRP A 101 9.21 4.58 -1.83
N TRP A 102 10.11 5.45 -2.30
CA TRP A 102 11.11 5.13 -3.32
C TRP A 102 12.10 4.07 -2.86
N TYR A 103 12.53 4.12 -1.60
CA TYR A 103 13.38 3.10 -1.00
C TYR A 103 12.69 1.72 -1.01
N ASN A 104 11.44 1.66 -0.57
CA ASN A 104 10.68 0.41 -0.55
C ASN A 104 10.57 -0.20 -1.95
N ARG A 105 10.23 0.60 -2.97
CA ARG A 105 10.09 0.11 -4.35
C ARG A 105 11.39 -0.36 -4.97
N ARG A 106 12.53 0.28 -4.65
CA ARG A 106 13.84 -0.24 -5.04
C ARG A 106 14.16 -1.58 -4.37
N SER A 107 13.77 -1.76 -3.09
CA SER A 107 13.90 -3.05 -2.42
C SER A 107 13.09 -4.11 -3.15
N ASP A 108 11.84 -3.80 -3.51
CA ASP A 108 10.97 -4.73 -4.23
C ASP A 108 11.57 -5.17 -5.58
N ILE A 109 12.25 -4.26 -6.32
CA ILE A 109 12.96 -4.62 -7.56
C ILE A 109 14.12 -5.57 -7.27
N ARG A 110 14.94 -5.25 -6.26
CA ARG A 110 16.10 -6.08 -5.89
C ARG A 110 15.67 -7.47 -5.44
N ASP A 111 14.57 -7.55 -4.71
CA ASP A 111 14.04 -8.79 -4.15
C ASP A 111 13.12 -9.53 -5.15
N ASN A 112 12.96 -9.01 -6.38
CA ASN A 112 12.12 -9.53 -7.46
C ASN A 112 10.63 -9.70 -7.09
N THR A 113 10.15 -8.86 -6.18
CA THR A 113 8.75 -8.82 -5.70
C THR A 113 8.01 -7.56 -6.17
N TYR A 114 8.62 -6.77 -7.05
CA TYR A 114 8.05 -5.54 -7.58
C TYR A 114 6.77 -5.79 -8.37
N ILE A 115 5.64 -5.26 -7.87
CA ILE A 115 4.33 -5.35 -8.50
C ILE A 115 3.68 -3.96 -8.49
N ILE A 116 3.19 -3.53 -9.66
CA ILE A 116 2.35 -2.34 -9.81
C ILE A 116 0.89 -2.76 -9.60
N PRO A 117 0.13 -2.11 -8.70
CA PRO A 117 -1.31 -2.38 -8.52
C PRO A 117 -2.08 -2.27 -9.85
N VAL A 118 -3.04 -3.18 -10.08
CA VAL A 118 -3.76 -3.30 -11.36
C VAL A 118 -4.47 -1.98 -11.74
N ASN A 119 -5.14 -1.35 -10.77
CA ASN A 119 -5.81 -0.07 -10.96
C ASN A 119 -4.85 1.05 -11.37
N VAL A 120 -3.62 1.05 -10.87
CA VAL A 120 -2.58 2.02 -11.26
C VAL A 120 -2.06 1.68 -12.66
N LYS A 121 -1.82 0.39 -12.93
CA LYS A 121 -1.31 -0.08 -14.22
C LYS A 121 -2.25 0.25 -15.39
N LEU A 122 -3.56 0.12 -15.21
CA LEU A 122 -4.56 0.49 -16.22
C LEU A 122 -4.44 1.96 -16.62
N VAL A 123 -4.38 2.85 -15.62
CA VAL A 123 -4.26 4.30 -15.84
C VAL A 123 -2.92 4.64 -16.49
N LEU A 124 -1.81 4.04 -16.06
CA LEU A 124 -0.49 4.27 -16.67
C LEU A 124 -0.43 3.86 -18.15
N ASN A 125 -1.09 2.76 -18.52
CA ASN A 125 -1.17 2.30 -19.90
C ASN A 125 -1.98 3.27 -20.77
N GLU A 126 -3.08 3.81 -20.26
CA GLU A 126 -3.89 4.83 -20.97
C GLU A 126 -3.06 6.08 -21.29
N TYR A 127 -2.19 6.53 -20.37
CA TYR A 127 -1.28 7.64 -20.63
C TYR A 127 -0.20 7.30 -21.67
N SER A 128 0.23 6.03 -21.74
CA SER A 128 1.24 5.56 -22.70
C SER A 128 0.71 5.56 -24.15
N ILE A 129 -0.59 5.33 -24.33
CA ILE A 129 -1.26 5.25 -25.63
C ILE A 129 -1.44 6.64 -26.27
N TRP A 130 -1.50 7.72 -25.47
CA TRP A 130 -1.62 9.09 -25.99
C TRP A 130 -0.29 9.70 -26.45
N SER A 131 0.85 9.23 -25.93
CA SER A 131 2.19 9.69 -26.35
C SER A 131 2.73 9.02 -27.61
N ALA A 132 2.01 8.03 -28.17
CA ALA A 132 2.45 7.25 -29.33
C ALA A 132 1.79 7.67 -30.66
N GLN A 133 1.40 8.94 -30.80
CA GLN A 133 1.05 9.49 -32.12
C GLN A 133 2.36 9.66 -32.92
N PRO A 134 2.54 8.99 -34.07
CA PRO A 134 3.74 9.16 -34.88
C PRO A 134 3.81 10.61 -35.39
N GLN A 135 4.91 11.30 -35.07
CA GLN A 135 5.25 12.54 -35.75
C GLN A 135 5.42 12.22 -37.24
N ASN A 136 4.61 12.87 -38.07
CA ASN A 136 4.61 12.76 -39.52
C ASN A 136 6.04 12.70 -40.08
N GLN A 137 6.31 11.70 -40.92
CA GLN A 137 7.44 11.70 -41.84
C GLN A 137 7.32 12.95 -42.73
N ILE A 138 8.20 13.92 -42.50
CA ILE A 138 8.51 14.91 -43.53
C ILE A 138 9.65 14.29 -44.34
N GLN A 139 9.29 13.62 -45.44
CA GLN A 139 10.22 13.38 -46.53
C GLN A 139 10.65 14.74 -47.06
N PHE A 140 11.92 15.09 -46.86
CA PHE A 140 12.56 16.09 -47.70
C PHE A 140 12.98 15.39 -48.99
N ASP A 141 12.11 15.43 -49.98
CA ASP A 141 12.56 15.44 -51.37
C ASP A 141 13.09 16.84 -51.66
N ASP A 142 14.37 16.96 -52.03
CA ASP A 142 14.78 17.93 -53.05
C ASP A 142 16.22 17.69 -53.53
N LYS A 143 16.28 17.30 -54.82
CA LYS A 143 17.27 17.61 -55.88
C LYS A 143 18.66 16.98 -55.87
#